data_AF-A0A0A1I790-F1
#
_entry.id   AF-A0A0A1I790-F1
#
_cell.length_a   1.000
_cell.length_b   1.000
_cell.length_c   1.000
_cell.angle_alpha   90.00
_cell.angle_beta   90.00
_cell.angle_gamma   90.00
#
_symmetry.space_group_name_H-M   'P 1'
#
loop_
_entity.id
_entity.type
_entity.pdbx_description
1 polymer ?
#
loop_
_entity_poly.entity_id
_entity_poly.type
_entity_poly.pdbx_seq_one_letter_code
_entity_poly.pdbx_strand_id
1 'polypeptide(L)'
;FLAENAMLGEECEKHGIKLIGPKGSVIEAMGSKIESKKLMQSAGVPVVPGTAKGITELDEAVDIAESIGYPVIVKALAGGGGIGMRTVYEEDALVPAIESTQSYAAYAFGEST
;
A
#
# COMPACT_ATOMS: atom_id res chain seq x y z
N PHE A 1 -5.29 -15.88 -6.54
CA PHE A 1 -6.64 -16.01 -5.93
C PHE A 1 -7.32 -14.64 -5.87
N LEU A 2 -8.57 -14.54 -5.41
CA LEU A 2 -9.40 -13.32 -5.58
C LEU A 2 -10.00 -12.76 -4.27
N ALA A 3 -9.50 -13.20 -3.11
CA ALA A 3 -10.11 -12.85 -1.81
C ALA A 3 -10.16 -11.33 -1.52
N GLU A 4 -9.18 -10.57 -2.03
CA GLU A 4 -9.07 -9.11 -1.86
C GLU A 4 -9.34 -8.35 -3.17
N ASN A 5 -9.99 -8.99 -4.15
CA ASN A 5 -10.31 -8.35 -5.42
C ASN A 5 -11.71 -7.71 -5.34
N ALA A 6 -11.78 -6.38 -5.38
CA ALA A 6 -13.04 -5.64 -5.27
C ALA A 6 -14.05 -6.00 -6.38
N MET A 7 -13.56 -6.23 -7.60
CA MET A 7 -14.40 -6.63 -8.75
C MET A 7 -15.12 -7.96 -8.49
N LEU A 8 -14.48 -8.93 -7.83
CA LEU A 8 -15.17 -10.17 -7.46
C LEU A 8 -16.37 -9.87 -6.54
N GLY A 9 -16.16 -9.01 -5.53
CA GLY A 9 -17.23 -8.62 -4.60
C GLY A 9 -18.40 -7.92 -5.31
N GLU A 10 -18.10 -7.02 -6.24
CA GLU A 10 -19.11 -6.33 -7.04
C GLU A 10 -19.87 -7.29 -7.97
N GLU A 11 -19.16 -8.18 -8.67
CA GLU A 11 -19.78 -9.14 -9.59
C GLU A 11 -20.64 -10.17 -8.84
N CYS A 12 -20.22 -10.60 -7.65
CA CYS A 12 -21.07 -11.43 -6.79
C CYS A 12 -22.37 -10.70 -6.40
N GLU A 13 -22.30 -9.43 -6.00
CA GLU A 13 -23.48 -8.63 -5.63
C GLU A 13 -24.42 -8.42 -6.82
N LYS A 14 -23.88 -8.07 -7.99
CA LYS A 14 -24.64 -7.92 -9.25
C LYS A 14 -25.41 -9.17 -9.65
N HIS A 15 -24.86 -10.35 -9.37
CA HIS A 15 -25.44 -11.64 -9.74
C HIS A 15 -26.23 -12.32 -8.60
N GLY A 16 -26.42 -11.65 -7.45
CA GLY A 16 -27.13 -12.22 -6.31
C GLY A 16 -26.38 -13.38 -5.62
N ILE A 17 -25.07 -13.49 -5.85
CA ILE A 17 -24.21 -14.50 -5.24
C ILE A 17 -23.70 -13.94 -3.90
N LYS A 18 -23.89 -14.70 -2.82
CA LYS A 18 -23.35 -14.30 -1.51
C LYS A 18 -21.85 -14.53 -1.46
N LEU A 19 -21.08 -13.44 -1.49
CA LEU A 19 -19.66 -13.47 -1.12
C LEU A 19 -19.52 -13.73 0.39
N ILE A 20 -18.71 -14.72 0.78
CA ILE A 20 -18.30 -14.91 2.18
C ILE A 20 -17.10 -14.00 2.43
N GLY A 21 -17.40 -12.75 2.82
CA GLY A 21 -16.42 -11.69 3.00
C GLY A 21 -17.11 -10.32 3.11
N PRO A 22 -16.31 -9.24 3.16
CA PRO A 22 -16.84 -7.89 3.10
C PRO A 22 -17.40 -7.56 1.70
N LYS A 23 -18.13 -6.44 1.60
CA LYS A 23 -18.64 -5.94 0.30
C LYS A 23 -17.49 -5.48 -0.61
N GLY A 24 -17.71 -5.48 -1.92
CA GLY A 24 -16.72 -5.00 -2.92
C GLY A 24 -16.18 -3.60 -2.59
N SER A 25 -17.06 -2.66 -2.23
CA SER A 25 -16.67 -1.31 -1.83
C SER A 25 -15.80 -1.24 -0.56
N VAL A 26 -15.97 -2.19 0.37
CA VAL A 26 -15.12 -2.28 1.57
C VAL A 26 -13.77 -2.88 1.20
N ILE A 27 -13.74 -3.86 0.31
CA ILE A 27 -12.49 -4.43 -0.23
C ILE A 27 -11.68 -3.33 -0.94
N GLU A 28 -12.33 -2.52 -1.78
CA GLU A 28 -11.70 -1.40 -2.49
C GLU A 28 -11.13 -0.37 -1.51
N ALA A 29 -11.95 0.12 -0.56
CA ALA A 29 -11.53 1.12 0.41
C ALA A 29 -10.33 0.67 1.27
N MET A 30 -10.22 -0.64 1.52
CA MET A 30 -9.16 -1.22 2.35
C MET A 30 -7.97 -1.74 1.53
N GLY A 31 -8.09 -1.87 0.21
CA GLY A 31 -7.06 -2.45 -0.67
C GLY A 31 -5.84 -1.54 -0.86
N SER A 32 -6.04 -0.22 -0.82
CA SER A 32 -4.94 0.75 -0.85
C SER A 32 -4.42 1.04 0.56
N LYS A 33 -3.11 0.88 0.78
CA LYS A 33 -2.47 1.21 2.07
C LYS A 33 -2.56 2.68 2.44
N ILE A 34 -2.77 3.56 1.45
CA ILE A 34 -2.91 5.00 1.67
C ILE A 34 -4.35 5.34 2.01
N GLU A 35 -5.31 4.89 1.19
CA GLU A 35 -6.72 5.19 1.42
C GLU A 35 -7.24 4.54 2.70
N SER A 36 -6.79 3.31 3.01
CA SER A 36 -7.11 2.66 4.28
C SER A 36 -6.58 3.46 5.48
N LYS A 37 -5.36 4.00 5.43
CA LYS A 37 -4.81 4.86 6.51
C LYS A 37 -5.62 6.15 6.66
N LYS A 38 -5.99 6.82 5.56
CA LYS A 38 -6.83 8.02 5.60
C LYS A 38 -8.20 7.73 6.22
N LEU A 39 -8.80 6.60 5.88
CA LEU A 39 -10.06 6.15 6.46
C LEU A 39 -9.92 5.88 7.97
N MET A 40 -8.86 5.19 8.38
CA MET A 40 -8.56 4.93 9.79
C MET A 40 -8.36 6.23 10.57
N GLN A 41 -7.56 7.16 10.04
CA GLN A 41 -7.38 8.49 10.64
C GLN A 41 -8.70 9.25 10.80
N SER A 42 -9.53 9.26 9.76
CA SER A 42 -10.86 9.90 9.77
C SER A 42 -11.80 9.26 10.80
N ALA A 43 -11.61 7.97 11.09
CA ALA A 43 -12.33 7.25 12.13
C ALA A 43 -11.73 7.44 13.54
N GLY A 44 -10.69 8.26 13.71
CA GLY A 44 -10.01 8.49 14.99
C GLY A 44 -9.07 7.35 15.42
N VAL A 45 -8.73 6.44 14.51
CA VAL A 45 -7.78 5.35 14.76
C VAL A 45 -6.35 5.86 14.54
N PRO A 46 -5.45 5.73 15.54
CA PRO A 46 -4.04 6.09 15.37
C PRO A 46 -3.37 5.28 14.26
N VAL A 47 -2.61 5.94 13.40
CA VAL A 47 -1.84 5.29 12.33
C VAL A 47 -0.36 5.66 12.43
N VAL A 48 0.50 4.78 11.92
CA VAL A 48 1.94 5.04 11.80
C VAL A 48 2.16 6.18 10.79
N PRO A 49 2.97 7.21 11.14
CA PRO A 49 3.35 8.27 10.22
C PRO A 49 3.92 7.72 8.90
N GLY A 50 3.70 8.44 7.82
CA GLY A 50 4.11 8.02 6.49
C GLY A 50 3.60 8.98 5.43
N THR A 51 3.71 8.56 4.17
CA THR A 51 3.32 9.38 3.03
C THR A 51 1.79 9.46 2.90
N ALA A 52 1.29 10.61 2.45
CA ALA A 52 -0.13 10.81 2.14
C ALA A 52 -0.50 10.37 0.70
N LYS A 53 0.52 10.16 -0.14
CA LYS A 53 0.44 9.77 -1.55
C LYS A 53 1.55 8.76 -1.88
N GLY A 54 1.42 8.09 -3.01
CA GLY A 54 2.52 7.28 -3.55
C GLY A 54 3.71 8.18 -3.86
N ILE A 55 4.92 7.67 -3.64
CA ILE A 55 6.17 8.39 -3.94
C ILE A 55 6.44 8.21 -5.43
N THR A 56 6.48 9.31 -6.18
CA THR A 56 6.82 9.30 -7.61
C THR A 56 8.21 9.89 -7.89
N GLU A 57 8.71 10.73 -6.99
CA GLU A 57 10.02 11.38 -7.09
C GLU A 57 10.93 10.91 -5.95
N LEU A 58 12.19 10.57 -6.26
CA LEU A 58 13.13 10.04 -5.27
C LEU A 58 13.55 11.09 -4.23
N ASP A 59 13.71 12.35 -4.64
CA ASP A 59 14.09 13.43 -3.72
C ASP A 59 13.01 13.67 -2.66
N GLU A 60 11.73 13.60 -3.04
CA GLU A 60 10.60 13.67 -2.09
C GLU A 60 10.66 12.51 -1.07
N ALA A 61 11.12 11.34 -1.49
CA ALA A 61 11.27 10.19 -0.61
C ALA A 61 12.30 10.43 0.49
N VAL A 62 13.42 11.06 0.15
CA VAL A 62 14.51 11.40 1.07
C VAL A 62 14.00 12.40 2.11
N ASP A 63 13.40 13.51 1.67
CA ASP A 63 12.85 14.53 2.57
C ASP A 63 11.84 13.94 3.56
N ILE A 64 10.96 13.05 3.07
CA ILE A 64 9.98 12.38 3.92
C ILE A 64 10.65 11.43 4.91
N ALA A 65 11.62 10.63 4.47
CA ALA A 65 12.31 9.69 5.35
C ALA A 65 13.08 10.41 6.45
N GLU A 66 13.75 11.52 6.13
CA GLU A 66 14.40 12.39 7.11
C GLU A 66 13.40 12.97 8.11
N SER A 67 12.24 13.45 7.63
CA SER A 67 11.21 14.03 8.50
C SER A 67 10.59 13.02 9.48
N ILE A 68 10.49 11.74 9.08
CA ILE A 68 9.99 10.64 9.91
C ILE A 68 11.09 10.17 10.87
N GLY A 69 12.34 10.18 10.42
CA GLY A 69 13.49 9.61 11.11
C GLY A 69 13.67 8.12 10.81
N TYR A 70 14.92 7.72 10.57
CA TYR A 70 15.29 6.33 10.37
C TYR A 70 15.24 5.52 11.68
N PRO A 71 14.94 4.20 11.62
CA PRO A 71 14.66 3.42 10.42
C PRO A 71 13.24 3.65 9.87
N VAL A 72 13.11 3.62 8.54
CA VAL A 72 11.83 3.69 7.82
C VAL A 72 11.55 2.36 7.10
N ILE A 73 10.29 2.15 6.71
CA ILE A 73 9.91 0.98 5.89
C ILE A 73 9.31 1.48 4.57
N VAL A 74 9.97 1.14 3.47
CA VAL A 74 9.45 1.31 2.12
C VAL A 74 8.44 0.19 1.87
N LYS A 75 7.25 0.53 1.37
CA LYS A 75 6.18 -0.43 1.04
C LYS A 75 5.56 -0.05 -0.28
N ALA A 76 5.41 -1.02 -1.18
CA ALA A 76 4.59 -0.89 -2.38
C ALA A 76 3.13 -0.59 -1.98
N LEU A 77 2.47 0.27 -2.76
CA LEU A 77 1.09 0.66 -2.56
C LEU A 77 0.17 -0.55 -2.68
N ALA A 78 0.23 -1.22 -3.84
CA ALA A 78 -0.37 -2.53 -4.06
C ALA A 78 0.53 -3.66 -3.56
N GLY A 79 -0.10 -4.74 -3.12
CA GLY A 79 0.59 -5.96 -2.69
C GLY A 79 0.24 -6.42 -1.29
N GLY A 80 0.56 -7.68 -1.01
CA GLY A 80 0.23 -8.40 0.21
C GLY A 80 1.17 -9.57 0.48
N GLY A 81 0.99 -10.26 1.61
CA GLY A 81 1.80 -11.43 1.96
C GLY A 81 3.24 -11.12 2.41
N GLY A 82 3.54 -9.85 2.75
CA GLY A 82 4.88 -9.41 3.16
C GLY A 82 5.85 -9.15 2.01
N ILE A 83 5.37 -9.22 0.76
CA ILE A 83 6.14 -8.96 -0.45
C ILE A 83 6.04 -7.48 -0.82
N GLY A 84 7.13 -6.90 -1.36
CA GLY A 84 7.17 -5.49 -1.75
C GLY A 84 7.31 -4.53 -0.55
N MET A 85 8.07 -4.94 0.48
CA MET A 85 8.45 -4.05 1.57
C MET A 85 9.91 -4.23 1.95
N ARG A 86 10.57 -3.14 2.36
CA ARG A 86 11.97 -3.15 2.78
C ARG A 86 12.21 -2.17 3.92
N THR A 87 12.93 -2.62 4.94
CA THR A 87 13.38 -1.74 6.03
C THR A 87 14.66 -1.04 5.61
N VAL A 88 14.73 0.27 5.85
CA VAL A 88 15.83 1.15 5.50
C VAL A 88 16.33 1.79 6.79
N TYR A 89 17.61 1.63 7.09
CA TYR A 89 18.22 2.09 8.35
C TYR A 89 18.96 3.41 8.22
N GLU A 90 19.29 3.81 7.00
CA GLU A 90 20.13 4.96 6.66
C GLU A 90 19.78 5.48 5.26
N GLU A 91 20.14 6.72 4.99
CA GLU A 91 19.74 7.49 3.80
C GLU A 91 20.24 6.87 2.49
N ASP A 92 21.49 6.44 2.45
CA ASP A 92 22.14 5.82 1.29
C ASP A 92 21.45 4.52 0.83
N ALA A 93 20.79 3.83 1.74
CA ALA A 93 20.02 2.63 1.47
C ALA A 93 18.59 2.91 0.96
N LEU A 94 18.11 4.16 0.99
CA LEU A 94 16.72 4.50 0.67
C LEU A 94 16.40 4.33 -0.82
N VAL A 95 17.12 5.02 -1.69
CA VAL A 95 16.88 4.98 -3.15
C VAL A 95 16.97 3.54 -3.70
N PRO A 96 18.02 2.74 -3.38
CA PRO A 96 18.07 1.35 -3.81
C PRO A 96 16.89 0.51 -3.29
N ALA A 97 16.41 0.79 -2.07
CA ALA A 97 15.25 0.10 -1.51
C ALA A 97 13.95 0.45 -2.23
N ILE A 98 13.78 1.71 -2.65
CA ILE A 98 12.62 2.15 -3.45
C ILE A 98 12.63 1.46 -4.80
N GLU A 99 13.71 1.59 -5.58
CA GLU A 99 13.81 0.99 -6.91
C GLU A 99 13.61 -0.54 -6.88
N SER A 100 14.21 -1.20 -5.89
CA SER A 100 14.02 -2.64 -5.68
C SER A 100 12.56 -2.98 -5.35
N THR A 101 11.90 -2.17 -4.52
CA THR A 101 10.50 -2.38 -4.15
C THR A 101 9.56 -2.16 -5.33
N GLN A 102 9.78 -1.11 -6.13
CA GLN A 102 9.01 -0.82 -7.34
C GLN A 102 9.14 -1.93 -8.38
N SER A 103 10.37 -2.42 -8.60
CA SER A 103 10.64 -3.53 -9.52
C SER A 103 9.92 -4.81 -9.11
N TYR A 104 9.94 -5.11 -7.80
CA TYR A 104 9.26 -6.29 -7.27
C TYR A 104 7.74 -6.16 -7.32
N ALA A 105 7.22 -4.96 -7.06
CA ALA A 105 5.80 -4.68 -7.13
C ALA A 105 5.27 -4.78 -8.56
N ALA A 106 6.00 -4.23 -9.53
CA ALA A 106 5.68 -4.34 -10.95
C ALA A 106 5.60 -5.81 -11.40
N TYR A 107 6.56 -6.63 -10.96
CA TYR A 107 6.59 -8.05 -11.28
C TYR A 107 5.47 -8.85 -10.59
N ALA A 108 5.23 -8.62 -9.30
CA ALA A 108 4.33 -9.43 -8.49
C ALA A 108 2.86 -9.00 -8.58
N PHE A 109 2.61 -7.70 -8.74
CA PHE A 109 1.28 -7.08 -8.62
C PHE A 109 0.87 -6.26 -9.84
N GLY A 110 1.76 -6.05 -10.81
CA GLY A 110 1.47 -5.26 -12.01
C GLY A 110 1.38 -3.75 -11.76
N GLU A 111 1.81 -3.28 -10.59
CA GLU A 111 1.79 -1.88 -10.17
C GLU A 111 3.12 -1.54 -9.50
N SER A 112 3.73 -0.40 -9.86
CA SER A 112 5.10 -0.05 -9.47
C SER A 112 5.19 1.11 -8.48
N THR A 113 4.08 1.53 -7.87
CA THR A 113 4.01 2.65 -6.92
C THR A 113 4.04 2.16 -5.48
#